data_AF-A0A1I0YZQ6-F1
#
_entry.id   AF-A0A1I0YZQ6-F1
#
_cell.length_a   1.000
_cell.length_b   1.000
_cell.length_c   1.000
_cell.angle_alpha   90.00
_cell.angle_beta   90.00
_cell.angle_gamma   90.00
#
_symmetry.space_group_name_H-M   'P 1'
#
loop_
_entity.id
_entity.type
_entity.pdbx_description
1 polymer ?
#
loop_
_entity_poly.entity_id
_entity_poly.type
_entity_poly.pdbx_seq_one_letter_code
_entity_poly.pdbx_strand_id
1 'polypeptide(L)' 'MFFVVIGLALAFVLIAIFSRRGTRNCRWRAERSGDRGTLRKYRCAACGAEAFTATSGPPTDCKAGLGPPKL' A
#
# COMPACT_ATOMS: atom_id res chain seq x y z
N MET A 1 32.94 10.20 16.38
CA MET A 1 31.73 9.81 17.14
C MET A 1 30.42 10.29 16.48
N PHE A 2 30.24 11.60 16.23
CA PHE A 2 28.98 12.17 15.73
C PHE A 2 28.51 11.64 14.37
N PHE A 3 29.44 11.42 13.43
CA PHE A 3 29.12 10.83 12.11
C PHE A 3 28.55 9.41 12.20
N VAL A 4 29.01 8.62 13.19
CA VAL A 4 28.50 7.27 13.42
C VAL A 4 27.06 7.34 13.92
N VAL A 5 26.76 8.27 14.83
CA VAL A 5 25.41 8.50 15.36
C VAL A 5 24.46 8.96 14.25
N ILE A 6 24.87 9.91 13.42
CA ILE A 6 24.07 10.39 12.28
C ILE A 6 23.80 9.26 11.29
N GLY A 7 24.83 8.50 10.91
CA GLY A 7 24.69 7.39 9.98
C GLY A 7 23.72 6.32 10.49
N LEU A 8 23.80 6.00 11.78
CA LEU A 8 22.93 5.01 12.40
C LEU A 8 21.48 5.51 12.50
N ALA A 9 21.28 6.78 12.84
CA ALA A 9 19.96 7.40 12.88
C ALA A 9 19.31 7.43 11.49
N LEU A 10 20.06 7.83 10.45
CA LEU A 10 19.59 7.81 9.05
C LEU A 10 19.24 6.40 8.59
N ALA A 11 20.10 5.41 8.88
CA ALA A 11 19.82 4.01 8.57
C ALA A 11 18.55 3.53 9.26
N PHE A 12 18.33 3.88 10.53
CA PHE A 12 17.13 3.50 11.27
C PHE A 12 15.85 4.15 10.72
N VAL A 13 15.91 5.42 10.33
CA VAL A 13 14.78 6.14 9.72
C VAL A 13 14.46 5.55 8.35
N LEU A 14 15.48 5.29 7.52
CA LEU A 14 15.31 4.65 6.22
C LEU A 14 14.71 3.27 6.38
N ILE A 15 15.22 2.44 7.30
CA ILE A 15 14.63 1.12 7.60
C ILE A 15 13.21 1.29 8.15
N ALA A 16 12.90 2.27 9.00
CA ALA A 16 11.55 2.44 9.54
C ALA A 16 10.52 2.84 8.46
N ILE A 17 10.95 3.58 7.43
CA ILE A 17 10.12 3.98 6.29
C ILE A 17 10.05 2.85 5.24
N PHE A 18 11.18 2.22 4.90
CA PHE A 18 11.27 1.17 3.88
C PHE A 18 10.92 -0.23 4.39
N SER A 19 10.98 -0.49 5.70
CA SER A 19 10.48 -1.71 6.33
C SER A 19 8.96 -1.65 6.33
N ARG A 20 8.43 -1.87 5.14
CA ARG A 20 7.07 -2.22 4.72
C ARG A 20 6.06 -2.21 5.87
N ARG A 21 5.74 -1.03 6.39
CA ARG A 21 4.56 -0.82 7.26
C ARG A 21 3.25 -1.16 6.52
N GLY A 22 3.29 -1.25 5.18
CA GLY A 22 2.12 -1.54 4.35
C GLY A 22 1.64 -2.99 4.37
N THR A 23 2.53 -4.00 4.50
CA THR A 23 2.11 -5.40 4.34
C THR A 23 1.41 -5.98 5.55
N ARG A 24 1.63 -5.45 6.77
CA ARG A 24 1.04 -5.99 8.01
C ARG A 24 -0.38 -5.50 8.31
N ASN A 25 -0.84 -4.41 7.71
CA ASN A 25 -2.15 -3.82 8.02
C ASN A 25 -2.87 -3.32 6.76
N CYS A 26 -2.67 -4.02 5.64
CA CYS A 26 -3.27 -3.67 4.36
C CYS A 26 -4.80 -3.86 4.47
N ARG A 27 -5.51 -2.77 4.74
CA ARG A 27 -6.95 -2.78 5.06
C ARG A 27 -7.75 -2.41 3.83
N TRP A 28 -7.98 -3.40 2.97
CA TRP A 28 -8.76 -3.25 1.74
C TRP A 28 -10.23 -2.93 2.05
N ARG A 29 -10.76 -1.88 1.45
CA ARG A 29 -12.18 -1.53 1.47
C ARG A 29 -12.70 -1.56 0.05
N ALA A 30 -13.79 -2.28 -0.17
CA ALA A 30 -14.52 -2.20 -1.43
C ALA A 30 -15.19 -0.83 -1.54
N GLU A 31 -14.92 -0.10 -2.61
CA GLU A 31 -15.49 1.21 -2.88
C GLU A 31 -16.40 1.09 -4.10
N ARG A 32 -17.70 0.89 -3.85
CA ARG A 32 -18.68 0.69 -4.93
C ARG A 32 -18.87 1.92 -5.83
N SER A 33 -18.42 3.09 -5.37
CA SER A 33 -18.61 4.36 -6.06
C SER A 33 -17.74 4.51 -7.33
N GLY A 34 -16.77 3.62 -7.54
CA GLY A 34 -15.90 3.61 -8.72
C GLY A 34 -15.92 2.30 -9.51
N ASP A 35 -16.93 1.46 -9.28
CA ASP A 35 -17.07 0.18 -9.99
C ASP A 35 -17.25 0.44 -11.49
N ARG A 36 -16.33 -0.07 -12.31
CA ARG A 36 -16.42 0.00 -13.78
C ARG A 36 -16.94 -1.34 -14.29
N GLY A 37 -18.26 -1.47 -14.34
CA GLY A 37 -18.95 -2.66 -14.85
C GLY A 37 -18.69 -3.89 -13.98
N THR A 38 -17.89 -4.84 -14.48
CA THR A 38 -17.57 -6.11 -13.81
C THR A 38 -16.39 -6.02 -12.83
N LEU A 39 -15.62 -4.93 -12.86
CA LEU A 39 -14.49 -4.74 -11.95
C LEU A 39 -14.91 -4.02 -10.68
N ARG A 40 -14.68 -4.68 -9.54
CA ARG A 40 -14.86 -4.10 -8.22
C ARG A 40 -13.63 -3.29 -7.81
N LYS A 41 -13.84 -2.02 -7.45
CA LYS A 41 -12.77 -1.16 -6.94
C LYS A 41 -12.56 -1.44 -5.45
N TYR A 42 -11.30 -1.65 -5.06
CA TYR A 42 -10.85 -1.76 -3.69
C TYR A 42 -9.80 -0.71 -3.40
N ARG A 43 -9.92 -0.02 -2.28
CA ARG A 43 -8.96 0.97 -1.80
C ARG A 43 -8.46 0.58 -0.41
N CYS A 44 -7.16 0.60 -0.23
CA CYS A 44 -6.49 0.34 1.04
C CYS A 44 -6.63 1.58 1.95
N ALA A 45 -7.35 1.46 3.06
CA ALA A 45 -7.50 2.57 4.02
C ALA A 45 -6.20 2.88 4.80
N ALA A 46 -5.26 1.94 4.83
CA ALA A 46 -3.98 2.09 5.56
C ALA A 46 -2.86 2.67 4.69
N CYS A 47 -2.84 2.31 3.42
CA CYS A 47 -1.74 2.61 2.49
C CYS A 47 -2.17 3.47 1.30
N GLY A 48 -3.47 3.72 1.12
CA GLY A 48 -4.02 4.51 0.03
C GLY A 48 -4.02 3.81 -1.33
N ALA A 49 -3.40 2.64 -1.46
CA ALA A 49 -3.35 1.88 -2.72
C ALA A 49 -4.75 1.54 -3.25
N GLU A 50 -4.93 1.64 -4.56
CA GLU A 50 -6.17 1.30 -5.26
C GLU A 50 -5.95 0.06 -6.13
N ALA A 51 -6.88 -0.88 -6.08
CA ALA A 51 -6.85 -2.12 -6.84
C ALA A 51 -8.23 -2.38 -7.42
N PHE A 52 -8.31 -2.79 -8.68
CA PHE A 52 -9.55 -3.19 -9.32
C PHE A 52 -9.45 -4.69 -9.60
N THR A 53 -10.45 -5.44 -9.19
CA THR A 53 -10.47 -6.89 -9.37
C THR A 53 -11.81 -7.33 -9.91
N ALA A 54 -11.78 -8.20 -10.92
CA ALA A 54 -12.96 -8.87 -11.45
C ALA A 54 -13.37 -10.07 -10.58
N THR A 55 -12.48 -10.54 -9.71
CA THR A 55 -12.73 -11.65 -8.78
C THR A 55 -13.50 -11.16 -7.56
N SER A 56 -14.39 -12.01 -7.04
CA SER A 56 -15.10 -11.77 -5.78
C SER A 56 -14.13 -11.86 -4.59
N GLY A 57 -13.55 -10.73 -4.20
CA GLY A 57 -12.80 -10.60 -2.95
C GLY A 57 -11.74 -9.49 -3.00
N PRO A 58 -11.21 -9.05 -1.84
CA PRO A 58 -10.07 -8.16 -1.79
C PRO A 58 -8.80 -8.86 -2.31
N PRO A 59 -7.81 -8.11 -2.86
CA PRO A 59 -6.55 -8.69 -3.28
C PRO A 59 -5.77 -9.20 -2.06
N THR A 60 -5.22 -10.42 -2.17
CA THR A 60 -4.38 -11.08 -1.17
C THR A 60 -3.05 -10.35 -0.94
N ASP A 61 -2.58 -9.64 -1.97
CA ASP A 61 -1.31 -8.93 -1.95
C ASP A 61 -1.51 -7.44 -1.67
N CYS A 62 -0.63 -6.88 -0.85
CA CYS A 62 -0.62 -5.45 -0.61
C CYS A 62 -0.03 -4.72 -1.83
N LYS A 63 -0.89 -4.01 -2.56
CA LYS A 63 -0.50 -3.24 -3.76
C LYS A 63 0.03 -1.85 -3.43
N ALA A 64 0.60 -1.66 -2.24
CA ALA A 64 1.29 -0.43 -1.88
C ALA A 64 2.46 -0.19 -2.85
N GLY A 65 2.39 0.91 -3.61
CA GLY A 65 3.39 1.27 -4.63
C GLY A 65 3.04 0.86 -6.06
N LEU A 66 2.02 0.02 -6.27
CA LEU A 66 1.34 -0.04 -7.56
C LEU A 66 0.44 1.19 -7.58
N GLY A 67 0.89 2.25 -8.27
CA GLY A 67 0.10 3.45 -8.50
C GLY A 67 -1.28 3.12 -9.09
N PRO A 68 -2.21 4.09 -9.12
CA PRO A 68 -3.54 3.89 -9.67
C PRO A 68 -3.41 3.20 -11.04
N PRO A 69 -4.16 2.13 -11.31
CA PRO A 69 -4.06 1.46 -12.60
C PRO A 69 -4.30 2.49 -13.68
N LYS A 70 -3.28 2.70 -14.51
CA LYS A 70 -3.37 3.53 -15.69
C LYS A 70 -4.35 2.83 -16.63
N LEU A 71 -5.59 3.30 -16.61
CA LEU A 71 -6.56 3.09 -17.68
C LEU A 71 -6.11 3.85 -18.91
#